data_AF-A0A2D8XMU1-F1
#
_entry.id   AF-A0A2D8XMU1-F1
#
_cell.length_a   1.000
_cell.length_b   1.000
_cell.length_c   1.000
_cell.angle_alpha   90.00
_cell.angle_beta   90.00
_cell.angle_gamma   90.00
#
_symmetry.space_group_name_H-M   'P 1'
#
loop_
_entity.id
_entity.type
_entity.pdbx_description
1 polymer ?
#
loop_
_entity_poly.entity_id
_entity_poly.type
_entity_poly.pdbx_seq_one_letter_code
_entity_poly.pdbx_strand_id
1 'polypeptide(L)'
;MAKQTVNIGSVANDGTGDTLRASYDKLNDNNNEIYTLLGNGTTLSITGDATVSAGAVTIADDAVTAAKLANSINTEIAANTAKVTNATHTGDVTGATALTIGDDKVITAKILDANVTTAKIAA
;
A
#
# COMPACT_ATOMS: atom_id res chain seq x y z
N MET A 1 -28.82 3.04 3.98
CA MET A 1 -30.06 2.29 4.20
C MET A 1 -30.13 1.17 3.18
N ALA A 2 -31.07 0.23 3.28
CA ALA A 2 -31.28 -0.72 2.20
C ALA A 2 -31.98 -0.03 1.01
N LYS A 3 -31.67 -0.44 -0.23
CA LYS A 3 -32.34 0.09 -1.44
C LYS A 3 -33.86 0.01 -1.28
N GLN A 4 -34.53 1.15 -1.40
CA GLN A 4 -35.99 1.21 -1.46
C GLN A 4 -36.46 1.06 -2.91
N THR A 5 -37.47 0.25 -3.18
CA THR A 5 -38.01 0.07 -4.54
C THR A 5 -39.41 0.67 -4.62
N VAL A 6 -39.68 1.38 -5.71
CA VAL A 6 -41.02 1.86 -6.03
C VAL A 6 -41.88 0.68 -6.46
N ASN A 7 -42.97 0.45 -5.73
CA ASN A 7 -43.98 -0.53 -6.10
C ASN A 7 -44.90 0.07 -7.17
N ILE A 8 -44.93 -0.55 -8.35
CA ILE A 8 -45.71 -0.07 -9.51
C ILE A 8 -47.12 -0.69 -9.60
N GLY A 9 -47.53 -1.47 -8.60
CA GLY A 9 -48.79 -2.21 -8.61
C GLY A 9 -48.64 -3.61 -9.19
N SER A 10 -49.66 -4.45 -9.01
CA SER A 10 -49.66 -5.83 -9.52
C SER A 10 -50.03 -5.87 -11.00
N VAL A 11 -50.94 -4.97 -11.39
CA VAL A 11 -51.35 -4.71 -12.78
C VAL A 11 -51.55 -3.20 -12.99
N ALA A 12 -51.68 -2.78 -14.24
CA ALA A 12 -51.91 -1.38 -14.57
C ALA A 12 -53.20 -0.85 -13.92
N ASN A 13 -53.12 0.28 -13.22
CA ASN A 13 -54.23 1.02 -12.63
C ASN A 13 -55.01 0.28 -11.52
N ASP A 14 -54.41 -0.68 -10.83
CA ASP A 14 -55.08 -1.44 -9.75
C ASP A 14 -55.07 -0.77 -8.37
N GLY A 15 -54.33 0.33 -8.22
CA GLY A 15 -54.20 1.05 -6.96
C GLY A 15 -53.42 0.31 -5.87
N THR A 16 -52.78 -0.84 -6.18
CA THR A 16 -51.94 -1.58 -5.22
C THR A 16 -50.48 -1.10 -5.23
N GLY A 17 -50.15 -0.13 -6.08
CA GLY A 17 -48.85 0.51 -6.15
C GLY A 17 -48.64 1.55 -5.04
N ASP A 18 -47.44 2.08 -4.97
CA ASP A 18 -47.15 3.22 -4.11
C ASP A 18 -47.91 4.46 -4.60
N THR A 19 -48.32 5.30 -3.65
CA THR A 19 -48.73 6.66 -4.01
C THR A 19 -47.54 7.44 -4.56
N LEU A 20 -47.80 8.42 -5.44
CA LEU A 20 -46.77 9.28 -6.00
C LEU A 20 -45.86 9.90 -4.92
N ARG A 21 -46.46 10.30 -3.78
CA ARG A 21 -45.72 10.83 -2.64
C ARG A 21 -44.76 9.79 -2.06
N ALA A 22 -45.25 8.59 -1.77
CA ALA A 22 -44.41 7.51 -1.23
C ALA A 22 -43.30 7.10 -2.21
N SER A 23 -43.58 7.09 -3.52
CA SER A 23 -42.56 6.82 -4.54
C SER A 23 -41.46 7.88 -4.56
N TYR A 24 -41.82 9.17 -4.50
CA TYR A 24 -40.83 10.24 -4.46
C TYR A 24 -40.03 10.27 -3.17
N ASP A 25 -40.65 9.92 -2.04
CA ASP A 25 -39.96 9.78 -0.77
C ASP A 25 -38.86 8.72 -0.86
N LYS A 26 -39.20 7.51 -1.35
CA LYS A 26 -38.25 6.42 -1.61
C LYS A 26 -37.13 6.82 -2.58
N LEU A 27 -37.47 7.55 -3.64
CA LEU A 27 -36.49 8.04 -4.62
C LEU A 27 -35.53 9.05 -3.99
N ASN A 28 -36.05 9.99 -3.20
CA ASN A 28 -35.25 10.99 -2.51
C ASN A 28 -34.33 10.35 -1.49
N ASP A 29 -34.82 9.40 -0.68
CA ASP A 29 -34.02 8.66 0.28
C ASP A 29 -32.86 7.90 -0.39
N ASN A 30 -33.16 7.13 -1.44
CA ASN A 30 -32.14 6.40 -2.18
C ASN A 30 -31.10 7.35 -2.80
N ASN A 31 -31.55 8.47 -3.40
CA ASN A 31 -30.64 9.45 -3.99
C ASN A 31 -29.79 10.13 -2.92
N ASN A 32 -30.37 10.47 -1.78
CA ASN A 32 -29.64 11.10 -0.68
C ASN A 32 -28.55 10.16 -0.13
N GLU A 33 -28.85 8.87 -0.03
CA GLU A 33 -27.84 7.86 0.32
C GLU A 33 -26.71 7.78 -0.73
N ILE A 34 -27.05 7.73 -2.01
CA ILE A 34 -26.07 7.71 -3.10
C ILE A 34 -25.19 8.96 -3.06
N TYR A 35 -25.76 10.16 -2.92
CA TYR A 35 -25.01 11.42 -2.85
C TYR A 35 -24.18 11.55 -1.57
N THR A 36 -24.61 10.94 -0.47
CA THR A 36 -23.83 10.88 0.77
C THR A 36 -22.62 9.95 0.61
N LEU A 37 -22.80 8.79 -0.01
CA LEU A 37 -21.75 7.78 -0.14
C LEU A 37 -20.77 8.08 -1.28
N LEU A 38 -21.29 8.47 -2.44
CA LEU A 38 -20.50 8.67 -3.65
C LEU A 38 -20.15 10.14 -3.88
N GLY A 39 -20.73 11.10 -3.15
CA GLY A 39 -20.45 12.53 -3.29
C GLY A 39 -21.45 13.28 -4.18
N ASN A 40 -21.41 14.62 -4.12
CA ASN A 40 -22.44 15.56 -4.60
C ASN A 40 -22.38 15.91 -6.10
N GLY A 41 -21.79 15.05 -6.93
CA GLY A 41 -21.73 15.25 -8.38
C GLY A 41 -20.64 16.21 -8.88
N THR A 42 -19.91 16.91 -7.99
CA THR A 42 -18.66 17.61 -8.38
C THR A 42 -17.42 16.79 -8.09
N THR A 43 -17.46 15.96 -7.04
CA THR A 43 -16.40 15.00 -6.69
C THR A 43 -17.05 13.68 -6.32
N LEU A 44 -16.76 12.61 -7.08
CA LEU A 44 -17.22 11.28 -6.71
C LEU A 44 -16.21 10.66 -5.73
N SER A 45 -16.44 10.75 -4.41
CA SER A 45 -15.55 10.13 -3.42
C SER A 45 -16.11 8.76 -3.03
N ILE A 46 -15.39 7.68 -3.33
CA ILE A 46 -15.82 6.34 -2.96
C ILE A 46 -15.13 6.00 -1.63
N THR A 47 -15.63 6.52 -0.50
CA THR A 47 -15.11 6.24 0.86
C THR A 47 -13.83 7.00 1.30
N GLY A 48 -13.53 8.17 0.70
CA GLY A 48 -12.45 9.05 1.15
C GLY A 48 -11.04 8.62 0.72
N ASP A 49 -10.80 7.32 0.55
CA ASP A 49 -9.53 6.77 0.05
C ASP A 49 -9.28 7.08 -1.43
N ALA A 50 -10.35 7.13 -2.22
CA ALA A 50 -10.30 7.36 -3.66
C ALA A 50 -11.29 8.47 -4.06
N THR A 51 -10.87 9.33 -4.98
CA THR A 51 -11.75 10.32 -5.62
C THR A 51 -11.70 10.18 -7.14
N VAL A 52 -12.85 10.36 -7.78
CA VAL A 52 -12.98 10.42 -9.24
C VAL A 52 -13.30 11.85 -9.63
N SER A 53 -12.43 12.45 -10.43
CA SER A 53 -12.62 13.81 -10.97
C SER A 53 -12.24 13.84 -12.44
N ALA A 54 -13.15 14.33 -13.30
CA ALA A 54 -12.96 14.41 -14.75
C ALA A 54 -12.49 13.09 -15.41
N GLY A 55 -12.93 11.94 -14.90
CA GLY A 55 -12.57 10.61 -15.43
C GLY A 55 -11.23 10.05 -14.94
N ALA A 56 -10.47 10.79 -14.14
CA ALA A 56 -9.28 10.29 -13.46
C ALA A 56 -9.63 9.80 -12.05
N VAL A 57 -9.01 8.68 -11.64
CA VAL A 57 -9.04 8.21 -10.26
C VAL A 57 -7.76 8.68 -9.58
N THR A 58 -7.90 9.41 -8.48
CA THR A 58 -6.80 9.73 -7.57
C THR A 58 -7.02 9.00 -6.25
N ILE A 59 -5.93 8.48 -5.70
CA ILE A 59 -5.89 7.91 -4.36
C ILE A 59 -5.28 8.97 -3.45
N ALA A 60 -5.90 9.20 -2.29
CA ALA A 60 -5.38 10.20 -1.35
C ALA A 60 -4.02 9.76 -0.77
N ASP A 61 -3.25 10.72 -0.29
CA ASP A 61 -2.02 10.43 0.45
C ASP A 61 -2.33 9.52 1.63
N ASP A 62 -1.45 8.55 1.88
CA ASP A 62 -1.58 7.52 2.93
C ASP A 62 -2.83 6.61 2.85
N ALA A 63 -3.68 6.75 1.82
CA ALA A 63 -4.83 5.87 1.66
C ALA A 63 -4.42 4.43 1.32
N VAL A 64 -3.20 4.20 0.80
CA VAL A 64 -2.64 2.86 0.59
C VAL A 64 -1.68 2.53 1.74
N THR A 65 -2.22 1.92 2.80
CA THR A 65 -1.41 1.43 3.92
C THR A 65 -0.71 0.11 3.58
N ALA A 66 0.35 -0.25 4.32
CA ALA A 66 1.02 -1.54 4.16
C ALA A 66 0.03 -2.73 4.16
N ALA A 67 -1.00 -2.71 5.01
CA ALA A 67 -2.02 -3.75 5.06
C ALA A 67 -2.82 -3.93 3.76
N LYS A 68 -2.89 -2.88 2.91
CA LYS A 68 -3.56 -2.90 1.59
C LYS A 68 -2.64 -3.42 0.48
N LEU A 69 -1.31 -3.42 0.67
CA LEU A 69 -0.38 -4.03 -0.27
C LEU A 69 -0.35 -5.55 -0.05
N ALA A 70 -0.23 -6.32 -1.13
CA ALA A 70 -0.09 -7.77 -1.02
C ALA A 70 1.10 -8.16 -0.12
N ASN A 71 0.94 -9.21 0.69
CA ASN A 71 1.95 -9.62 1.68
C ASN A 71 3.36 -9.83 1.08
N SER A 72 3.46 -10.28 -0.18
CA SER A 72 4.74 -10.43 -0.87
C SER A 72 5.46 -9.09 -1.06
N ILE A 73 4.75 -8.05 -1.45
CA ILE A 73 5.33 -6.70 -1.64
C ILE A 73 5.77 -6.11 -0.30
N ASN A 74 4.97 -6.27 0.76
CA ASN A 74 5.37 -5.82 2.11
C ASN A 74 6.65 -6.50 2.58
N THR A 75 6.79 -7.80 2.28
CA THR A 75 7.99 -8.57 2.62
C THR A 75 9.21 -8.04 1.86
N GLU A 76 9.07 -7.77 0.56
CA GLU A 76 10.14 -7.21 -0.27
C GLU A 76 10.55 -5.78 0.16
N ILE A 77 9.58 -4.92 0.50
CA ILE A 77 9.84 -3.57 1.02
C ILE A 77 10.63 -3.65 2.33
N ALA A 78 10.21 -4.49 3.27
CA ALA A 78 10.91 -4.69 4.54
C ALA A 78 12.35 -5.18 4.32
N ALA A 79 12.54 -6.13 3.40
CA ALA A 79 13.86 -6.63 3.03
C ALA A 79 14.74 -5.54 2.38
N ASN A 80 14.15 -4.65 1.57
CA ASN A 80 14.88 -3.55 0.95
C ASN A 80 15.24 -2.46 1.97
N THR A 81 14.33 -2.11 2.88
CA THR A 81 14.59 -1.19 4.00
C THR A 81 15.70 -1.72 4.91
N ALA A 82 15.91 -3.03 5.01
CA ALA A 82 17.04 -3.60 5.75
C ALA A 82 18.41 -3.39 5.05
N LYS A 83 18.46 -2.98 3.77
CA LYS A 83 19.71 -2.80 3.00
C LYS A 83 20.39 -1.44 3.19
N VAL A 84 19.75 -0.46 3.85
CA VAL A 84 20.37 0.86 4.10
C VAL A 84 21.48 0.82 5.14
N THR A 85 21.60 -0.28 5.89
CA THR A 85 22.77 -0.59 6.72
C THR A 85 23.53 -1.75 6.09
N ASN A 86 24.86 -1.79 6.26
CA ASN A 86 25.60 -2.99 5.91
C ASN A 86 24.94 -4.18 6.65
N ALA A 87 24.63 -5.24 5.91
CA ALA A 87 24.14 -6.47 6.53
C ALA A 87 25.17 -6.91 7.58
N THR A 88 24.73 -7.58 8.65
CA THR A 88 25.68 -8.22 9.56
C THR A 88 26.46 -9.28 8.79
N HIS A 89 27.73 -9.02 8.54
CA HIS A 89 28.63 -10.00 7.92
C HIS A 89 29.01 -11.06 8.96
N THR A 90 29.19 -12.28 8.49
CA THR A 90 29.68 -13.40 9.29
C THR A 90 30.80 -14.12 8.54
N GLY A 91 31.67 -14.82 9.27
CA GLY A 91 32.80 -15.54 8.70
C GLY A 91 34.13 -14.81 8.87
N ASP A 92 34.86 -14.61 7.78
CA ASP A 92 36.20 -13.99 7.82
C ASP A 92 36.17 -12.49 8.12
N VAL A 93 35.04 -11.84 7.80
CA VAL A 93 34.72 -10.47 8.20
C VAL A 93 33.43 -10.49 8.99
N THR A 94 33.39 -9.72 10.07
CA THR A 94 32.23 -9.62 10.97
C THR A 94 31.85 -8.18 11.23
N GLY A 95 30.58 -7.96 11.59
CA GLY A 95 30.04 -6.64 11.94
C GLY A 95 29.00 -6.11 10.95
N ALA A 96 28.29 -5.06 11.36
CA ALA A 96 27.21 -4.42 10.60
C ALA A 96 27.47 -2.93 10.32
N THR A 97 28.17 -2.24 11.23
CA THR A 97 28.52 -0.81 11.08
C THR A 97 30.01 -0.64 10.82
N ALA A 98 30.84 -1.15 11.73
CA ALA A 98 32.27 -1.34 11.49
C ALA A 98 32.49 -2.80 11.10
N LEU A 99 33.24 -3.02 10.03
CA LEU A 99 33.64 -4.35 9.59
C LEU A 99 35.01 -4.65 10.17
N THR A 100 35.11 -5.76 10.89
CA THR A 100 36.37 -6.24 11.47
C THR A 100 36.73 -7.56 10.81
N ILE A 101 38.00 -7.71 10.46
CA ILE A 101 38.55 -9.01 10.05
C ILE A 101 38.74 -9.84 11.32
N GLY A 102 38.25 -11.07 11.32
CA GLY A 102 38.38 -11.94 12.51
C GLY A 102 39.84 -12.28 12.83
N ASP A 103 40.07 -12.67 14.09
CA ASP A 103 41.36 -13.21 14.51
C ASP A 103 41.74 -14.42 13.65
N ASP A 104 43.03 -14.56 13.35
CA ASP A 104 43.59 -15.63 12.52
C ASP A 104 42.94 -15.77 11.13
N LYS A 105 42.28 -14.73 10.61
CA LYS A 105 41.72 -14.72 9.24
C LYS A 105 42.70 -14.22 8.19
N VAL A 106 43.74 -13.51 8.60
CA VAL A 106 44.85 -13.05 7.77
C VAL A 106 46.11 -13.77 8.24
N ILE A 107 46.36 -14.94 7.64
CA ILE A 107 47.47 -15.83 7.99
C ILE A 107 48.52 -15.84 6.89
N THR A 108 49.73 -16.30 7.21
CA THR A 108 50.86 -16.43 6.26
C THR A 108 50.48 -17.22 5.02
N ALA A 109 49.68 -18.29 5.13
CA ALA A 109 49.26 -19.05 3.95
C ALA A 109 48.40 -18.24 2.96
N LYS A 110 47.74 -17.16 3.42
CA LYS A 110 46.97 -16.23 2.58
C LYS A 110 47.81 -15.05 2.07
N ILE A 111 49.00 -14.83 2.62
CA ILE A 111 49.94 -13.76 2.24
C ILE A 111 51.26 -14.38 1.78
N LEU A 112 51.46 -14.45 0.47
CA LEU A 112 52.75 -14.89 -0.08
C LEU A 112 53.87 -13.90 0.26
N ASP A 113 55.05 -14.40 0.60
CA ASP A 113 56.22 -13.57 0.94
C ASP A 113 56.55 -12.54 -0.15
N ALA A 114 56.43 -12.95 -1.43
CA ALA A 114 56.65 -12.07 -2.57
C ALA A 114 55.69 -10.85 -2.61
N ASN A 115 54.54 -10.92 -1.94
CA ASN A 115 53.60 -9.81 -1.84
C ASN A 115 54.04 -8.78 -0.80
N VAL A 116 54.88 -9.15 0.17
CA VAL A 116 55.38 -8.28 1.25
C VAL A 116 56.84 -7.91 0.93
N THR A 117 57.01 -6.90 0.07
CA THR A 117 58.33 -6.43 -0.38
C THR A 117 58.90 -5.36 0.55
N THR A 118 60.22 -5.23 0.64
CA THR A 118 60.90 -4.15 1.41
C THR A 118 60.36 -2.77 1.08
N ALA A 119 60.11 -2.47 -0.20
CA ALA A 119 59.55 -1.18 -0.65
C ALA A 119 58.12 -0.91 -0.15
N LYS A 120 57.37 -1.93 0.28
CA LYS A 120 56.01 -1.81 0.84
C LYS A 120 56.00 -1.64 2.36
N ILE A 121 57.09 -2.01 3.03
CA ILE A 121 57.23 -1.87 4.49
C ILE A 121 58.08 -0.65 4.85
N ALA A 122 58.98 -0.22 3.95
CA ALA A 122 59.75 0.99 4.13
C ALA A 122 58.80 2.20 4.12
N ALA A 123 58.70 2.87 5.27
CA ALA A 123 57.86 4.04 5.51
C ALA A 123 58.31 5.27 4.71
#